data_AF-A0A7X9BEC0-F1
#
_entry.id   AF-A0A7X9BEC0-F1
#
_cell.length_a   1.000
_cell.length_b   1.000
_cell.length_c   1.000
_cell.angle_alpha   90.00
_cell.angle_beta   90.00
_cell.angle_gamma   90.00
#
_symmetry.space_group_name_H-M   'P 1'
#
loop_
_entity.id
_entity.type
_entity.pdbx_description
1 polymer ?
#
loop_
_entity_poly.entity_id
_entity_poly.type
_entity_poly.pdbx_seq_one_letter_code
_entity_poly.pdbx_strand_id
1 'polypeptide(L)' 'MELDRQFKKLIMKQAKYESTNLGLNLLISRLQRNYSVNQSPEELNKCLREMKAFFEKYASILGKDIEALKRL' A
#
# COMPACT_ATOMS: atom_id res chain seq x y z
N MET A 1 -4.96 7.13 -8.65
CA MET A 1 -5.94 6.23 -8.03
C MET A 1 -6.59 6.96 -6.87
N GLU A 2 -7.85 6.65 -6.56
CA GLU A 2 -8.59 7.26 -5.44
C GLU A 2 -8.15 6.75 -4.05
N LEU A 3 -7.06 5.98 -3.96
CA LEU A 3 -6.55 5.33 -2.74
C LEU A 3 -5.20 5.86 -2.25
N ASP A 4 -4.66 6.90 -2.89
CA ASP A 4 -3.36 7.47 -2.56
C ASP A 4 -3.20 7.81 -1.07
N ARG A 5 -4.26 8.36 -0.45
CA ARG A 5 -4.25 8.72 0.96
C ARG A 5 -4.15 7.50 1.87
N GLN A 6 -4.89 6.43 1.56
CA GLN A 6 -4.90 5.19 2.32
C GLN A 6 -3.60 4.43 2.16
N PHE A 7 -3.04 4.38 0.95
CA PHE A 7 -1.72 3.81 0.72
C PHE A 7 -0.65 4.51 1.56
N LYS A 8 -0.66 5.86 1.61
CA LYS A 8 0.26 6.61 2.49
C LYS A 8 0.08 6.25 3.96
N LYS A 9 -1.17 6.22 4.47
CA LYS A 9 -1.44 5.80 5.86
C LYS A 9 -0.90 4.40 6.15
N LEU A 10 -1.06 3.45 5.23
CA LEU A 10 -0.56 2.09 5.38
C LEU A 10 0.97 2.05 5.40
N ILE A 11 1.64 2.73 4.47
CA ILE A 11 3.11 2.80 4.40
C ILE A 11 3.69 3.44 5.67
N MET A 12 3.02 4.48 6.19
CA MET A 12 3.42 5.17 7.42
C MET A 12 3.02 4.43 8.71
N LYS A 13 2.45 3.21 8.62
CA LYS A 13 1.89 2.46 9.76
C LYS A 13 0.82 3.20 10.58
N GLN A 14 0.17 4.20 9.99
CA GLN A 14 -0.94 4.95 10.61
C GLN A 14 -2.28 4.21 10.51
N ALA A 15 -2.36 3.22 9.64
CA ALA A 15 -3.50 2.31 9.53
C ALA A 15 -3.00 0.87 9.45
N LYS A 16 -3.77 -0.06 10.02
CA LYS A 16 -3.55 -1.50 9.87
C LYS A 16 -4.54 -2.05 8.84
N TYR A 17 -4.02 -2.81 7.89
CA TYR A 17 -4.82 -3.53 6.91
C TYR A 17 -4.17 -4.88 6.63
N GLU A 18 -4.96 -5.95 6.67
CA GLU A 18 -4.53 -7.31 6.35
C GLU A 18 -5.47 -7.85 5.28
N SER A 19 -4.89 -8.24 4.15
CA SER A 19 -5.58 -8.82 3.01
C SER A 19 -5.57 -10.34 3.10
N THR A 20 -6.52 -11.01 2.44
CA THR A 20 -6.41 -12.45 2.16
C THR A 20 -5.33 -12.77 1.12
N ASN A 21 -4.86 -11.78 0.37
CA ASN A 21 -3.77 -11.89 -0.59
C ASN A 21 -2.41 -11.74 0.11
N LEU A 22 -1.67 -12.85 0.21
CA LEU A 22 -0.34 -12.88 0.82
C LEU A 22 0.63 -11.89 0.15
N GLY A 23 0.57 -11.76 -1.19
CA GLY A 23 1.43 -10.85 -1.93
C GLY A 23 1.22 -9.38 -1.54
N LEU A 24 -0.02 -8.98 -1.28
CA LEU A 24 -0.34 -7.64 -0.80
C LEU A 24 0.18 -7.42 0.64
N ASN A 25 0.03 -8.39 1.53
CA ASN A 25 0.54 -8.29 2.90
C ASN A 25 2.07 -8.17 2.94
N LEU A 26 2.76 -8.95 2.11
CA LEU A 26 4.22 -8.89 1.98
C LEU A 26 4.68 -7.56 1.40
N LEU A 27 3.98 -7.04 0.39
CA LEU A 27 4.26 -5.73 -0.17
C LEU A 27 4.12 -4.63 0.89
N ILE A 28 2.99 -4.57 1.60
CA ILE A 28 2.74 -3.59 2.66
C ILE A 28 3.85 -3.64 3.71
N SER A 29 4.20 -4.84 4.19
CA SER A 29 5.24 -5.03 5.21
C SER A 29 6.61 -4.53 4.72
N ARG A 30 6.96 -4.80 3.46
CA ARG A 30 8.21 -4.34 2.86
C ARG A 30 8.23 -2.81 2.71
N LEU A 31 7.16 -2.20 2.22
CA LEU A 31 7.06 -0.74 2.04
C LEU A 31 7.12 -0.02 3.39
N GLN A 32 6.43 -0.53 4.39
CA GLN A 32 6.50 -0.03 5.76
C GLN A 32 7.92 -0.08 6.31
N ARG A 33 8.65 -1.19 6.08
CA ARG A 33 10.05 -1.32 6.49
C ARG A 33 10.95 -0.31 5.77
N ASN A 34 10.81 -0.18 4.45
CA ASN A 34 11.61 0.77 3.66
C ASN A 34 11.41 2.21 4.15
N TYR A 35 10.16 2.63 4.34
CA TYR A 35 9.86 3.96 4.85
C TYR A 35 10.32 4.14 6.31
N SER A 36 10.24 3.10 7.14
CA SER A 36 10.73 3.18 8.53
C SER A 36 12.26 3.36 8.60
N VAL A 37 13.00 2.86 7.61
CA VAL A 37 14.46 3.06 7.51
C VAL A 37 14.80 4.46 6.97
N ASN A 38 13.99 4.99 6.04
CA ASN A 38 14.18 6.32 5.46
C ASN A 38 12.83 7.04 5.34
N GLN A 39 12.52 7.90 6.32
CA GLN A 39 11.23 8.61 6.42
C GLN A 39 11.11 9.84 5.50
N SER A 40 11.93 9.94 4.46
CA SER A 40 11.89 11.06 3.53
C SER A 40 10.62 11.07 2.65
N PRO A 41 10.18 12.26 2.21
CA PRO A 41 9.09 12.38 1.23
C PRO A 41 9.37 11.65 -0.09
N GLU A 42 10.64 11.55 -0.48
CA GLU A 42 11.09 10.85 -1.69
C GLU A 42 10.87 9.34 -1.56
N GLU A 43 11.27 8.73 -0.45
CA GLU A 43 11.05 7.31 -0.20
C GLU A 43 9.56 6.98 -0.08
N LEU A 44 8.77 7.86 0.55
CA LEU A 44 7.32 7.71 0.60
C LEU A 44 6.70 7.70 -0.81
N ASN A 45 7.13 8.62 -1.68
CA ASN A 45 6.64 8.68 -3.06
C ASN A 45 7.06 7.44 -3.86
N LYS A 46 8.27 6.92 -3.64
CA LYS A 46 8.73 5.66 -4.26
C LYS A 46 7.87 4.48 -3.81
N CYS A 47 7.63 4.35 -2.51
CA CYS A 47 6.75 3.32 -1.95
C CYS A 47 5.32 3.42 -2.50
N LEU A 48 4.81 4.65 -2.62
CA LEU A 48 3.48 4.91 -3.19
C LEU A 48 3.38 4.47 -4.65
N ARG A 49 4.40 4.79 -5.48
CA ARG A 49 4.43 4.37 -6.89
C ARG A 49 4.47 2.85 -7.01
N GLU A 50 5.27 2.19 -6.18
CA GLU A 50 5.35 0.73 -6.18
C GLU A 50 4.02 0.08 -5.77
N MET A 51 3.36 0.62 -4.75
CA MET A 51 2.04 0.15 -4.32
C MET A 51 1.00 0.30 -5.44
N LYS A 52 0.98 1.46 -6.12
CA LYS A 52 0.10 1.68 -7.28
C LYS A 52 0.37 0.69 -8.40
N ALA A 53 1.62 0.52 -8.81
CA ALA A 53 1.98 -0.40 -9.89
C ALA A 53 1.56 -1.84 -9.58
N PHE A 54 1.65 -2.26 -8.31
CA PHE A 54 1.13 -3.56 -7.89
C PHE A 54 -0.40 -3.64 -8.05
N PHE A 55 -1.14 -2.64 -7.57
CA PHE A 55 -2.60 -2.62 -7.71
C PHE A 55 -3.06 -2.53 -9.17
N GLU A 56 -2.35 -1.82 -10.04
CA GLU A 56 -2.63 -1.78 -11.49
C GLU A 56 -2.40 -3.15 -12.12
N LYS A 57 -1.27 -3.80 -11.81
CA LYS A 57 -0.92 -5.11 -12.37
C LYS A 57 -1.87 -6.22 -11.92
N TYR A 58 -2.37 -6.15 -10.69
CA TYR A 58 -3.21 -7.19 -10.08
C TYR A 58 -4.66 -6.74 -9.86
N ALA A 59 -5.12 -5.70 -10.57
CA ALA A 59 -6.44 -5.10 -10.39
C ALA A 59 -7.59 -6.14 -10.45
N SER A 60 -7.50 -7.12 -11.35
CA SER A 60 -8.51 -8.16 -11.54
C SER A 60 -8.72 -9.07 -10.32
N ILE A 61 -7.72 -9.21 -9.45
CA ILE A 61 -7.78 -10.08 -8.26
C ILE A 61 -7.82 -9.29 -6.94
N LEU A 62 -7.53 -7.98 -6.98
CA LEU A 62 -7.51 -7.10 -5.83
C LEU A 62 -8.78 -6.25 -5.68
N GLY A 63 -9.85 -6.52 -6.45
CA GLY A 63 -11.09 -5.73 -6.40
C GLY A 63 -11.67 -5.61 -4.98
N LYS A 64 -11.70 -6.73 -4.22
CA LYS A 64 -12.14 -6.73 -2.82
C LYS A 64 -11.25 -5.89 -1.93
N ASP A 65 -9.93 -5.93 -2.15
CA ASP A 65 -8.97 -5.15 -1.39
C ASP A 65 -9.11 -3.65 -1.68
N ILE A 66 -9.30 -3.28 -2.95
CA ILE A 66 -9.56 -1.90 -3.36
C ILE A 66 -10.80 -1.36 -2.65
N GLU A 67 -11.90 -2.12 -2.63
CA GLU A 67 -13.12 -1.71 -1.94
C GLU A 67 -12.93 -1.58 -0.42
N ALA A 68 -12.23 -2.53 0.20
CA ALA A 68 -11.94 -2.47 1.63
C ALA A 68 -11.06 -1.26 1.98
N LEU A 69 -10.06 -0.95 1.15
CA LEU A 69 -9.19 0.20 1.33
C LEU A 69 -9.91 1.53 1.13
N LYS A 70 -10.96 1.61 0.31
CA LYS A 70 -11.77 2.83 0.19
C LYS A 70 -12.50 3.19 1.49
N ARG A 71 -12.73 2.23 2.38
CA ARG A 71 -13.46 2.41 3.65
C ARG A 71 -12.55 2.78 4.84
N LEU A 72 -11.25 2.98 4.59
CA LEU A 72 -10.17 3.25 5.54
C LEU A 72 -9.74 4.73 5.54
#